data_AF-A0A0B6TEK5-F1
#
_entry.id   AF-A0A0B6TEK5-F1
#
_cell.length_a   1.000
_cell.length_b   1.000
_cell.length_c   1.000
_cell.angle_alpha   90.00
_cell.angle_beta   90.00
_cell.angle_gamma   90.00
#
_symmetry.space_group_name_H-M   'P 1'
#
loop_
_entity.id
_entity.type
_entity.pdbx_description
1 polymer ?
#
loop_
_entity_poly.entity_id
_entity_poly.type
_entity_poly.pdbx_seq_one_letter_code
_entity_poly.pdbx_strand_id
1 'polypeptide(L)'
;MTVLLLDDRWPSLIPLEAHGRLGGPVEFTEEVPVRVRWNFQDLVAAQGPGVLVSTNEADPRVRSRVRAGEPLIVAESRREPVHQAVRAMTRACSMGEWEAAQTHRSLLPYLAEEAQEFADQVVAWEQDGDERALLGELGDVLLQVLFHAEIAARRGAFDFQAVAESFVDKLRSRSPYLFDGSTGVVPAQEQERLWAKGKARERQIPPGR
;
A
#
# COMPACT_ATOMS: atom_id res chain seq x y z
N MET A 1 -18.07 0.09 -24.85
CA MET A 1 -16.99 -0.87 -24.47
C MET A 1 -16.96 -0.96 -22.95
N THR A 2 -16.53 -2.06 -22.33
CA THR A 2 -16.40 -2.17 -20.86
C THR A 2 -14.94 -1.91 -20.46
N VAL A 3 -14.70 -1.05 -19.48
CA VAL A 3 -13.35 -0.83 -18.93
C VAL A 3 -13.15 -1.76 -17.74
N LEU A 4 -12.10 -2.58 -17.79
CA LEU A 4 -11.64 -3.39 -16.68
C LEU A 4 -10.34 -2.80 -16.13
N LEU A 5 -10.44 -2.18 -14.96
CA LEU A 5 -9.31 -1.56 -14.27
C LEU A 5 -8.76 -2.52 -13.20
N LEU A 6 -7.62 -3.14 -13.50
CA LEU A 6 -6.91 -4.09 -12.64
C LEU A 6 -5.94 -3.36 -11.70
N ASP A 7 -5.54 -4.04 -10.63
CA ASP A 7 -4.51 -3.57 -9.72
C ASP A 7 -3.12 -3.84 -10.33
N ASP A 8 -2.23 -2.87 -10.31
CA ASP A 8 -0.89 -2.99 -10.88
C ASP A 8 0.01 -3.93 -10.06
N ARG A 9 -0.26 -4.08 -8.76
CA ARG A 9 0.45 -5.04 -7.88
C ARG A 9 0.06 -6.48 -8.23
N TRP A 10 -1.21 -6.70 -8.57
CA TRP A 10 -1.77 -8.01 -8.84
C TRP A 10 -2.63 -8.03 -10.09
N PRO A 11 -2.04 -7.81 -11.27
CA PRO A 11 -2.79 -7.62 -12.50
C PRO A 11 -3.38 -8.94 -13.04
N SER A 12 -3.12 -10.08 -12.38
CA SER A 12 -3.78 -11.36 -12.63
C SER A 12 -5.00 -11.61 -11.74
N LEU A 13 -5.26 -10.77 -10.74
CA LEU A 13 -6.45 -10.88 -9.88
C LEU A 13 -7.63 -10.17 -10.56
N ILE A 14 -8.33 -10.92 -11.41
CA ILE A 14 -9.51 -10.43 -12.10
C ILE A 14 -10.71 -10.46 -11.13
N PRO A 15 -11.47 -9.36 -11.00
CA PRO A 15 -12.63 -9.32 -10.10
C PRO A 15 -13.68 -10.33 -10.52
N LEU A 16 -14.25 -11.07 -9.57
CA LEU A 16 -15.31 -12.03 -9.85
C LEU A 16 -16.54 -11.35 -10.50
N GLU A 17 -16.79 -10.08 -10.17
CA GLU A 17 -17.83 -9.27 -10.81
C GLU A 17 -17.65 -9.13 -12.33
N ALA A 18 -16.44 -9.30 -12.86
CA ALA A 18 -16.19 -9.28 -14.30
C ALA A 18 -16.76 -10.53 -15.00
N HIS A 19 -16.94 -11.64 -14.26
CA HIS A 19 -17.46 -12.88 -14.83
C HIS A 19 -18.84 -12.66 -15.47
N GLY A 20 -18.97 -13.06 -16.74
CA GLY A 20 -20.21 -12.90 -17.52
C GLY A 20 -20.54 -11.47 -17.98
N ARG A 21 -19.70 -10.47 -17.64
CA ARG A 21 -19.89 -9.05 -18.03
C ARG A 21 -18.90 -8.56 -19.08
N LEU A 22 -17.92 -9.39 -19.44
CA LEU A 22 -16.93 -9.11 -20.47
C LEU A 22 -17.31 -9.81 -21.76
N GLY A 23 -17.34 -9.07 -22.88
CA GLY A 23 -17.63 -9.65 -24.20
C GLY A 23 -17.12 -8.81 -25.36
N GLY A 24 -16.75 -9.47 -26.46
CA GLY A 24 -16.28 -8.84 -27.70
C GLY A 24 -14.76 -8.63 -27.76
N PRO A 25 -14.27 -7.70 -28.62
CA PRO A 25 -12.84 -7.49 -28.82
C PRO A 25 -12.15 -6.97 -27.54
N VAL A 26 -10.97 -7.49 -27.23
CA VAL A 26 -10.18 -7.10 -26.06
C VAL A 26 -9.02 -6.20 -26.48
N GLU A 27 -8.95 -5.02 -25.88
CA GLU A 27 -7.84 -4.07 -25.98
C GLU A 27 -7.10 -4.00 -24.65
N PHE A 28 -5.79 -3.77 -24.72
CA PHE A 28 -4.94 -3.56 -23.56
C PHE A 28 -4.24 -2.21 -23.65
N THR A 29 -4.12 -1.54 -22.51
CA THR A 29 -3.14 -0.47 -22.36
C THR A 29 -1.72 -1.04 -22.23
N GLU A 30 -0.70 -0.19 -22.41
CA GLU A 30 0.68 -0.66 -22.58
C GLU A 30 1.25 -1.27 -21.31
N GLU A 31 0.87 -0.74 -20.14
CA GLU A 31 1.36 -1.15 -18.83
C GLU A 31 0.85 -2.53 -18.40
N VAL A 32 -0.20 -3.06 -19.04
CA VAL A 32 -0.74 -4.38 -18.68
C VAL A 32 0.28 -5.46 -19.05
N PRO A 33 0.77 -6.28 -18.10
CA PRO A 33 1.80 -7.26 -18.38
C PRO A 33 1.37 -8.30 -19.42
N VAL A 34 2.29 -8.72 -20.29
CA VAL A 34 2.02 -9.71 -21.36
C VAL A 34 1.38 -10.99 -20.82
N ARG A 35 1.81 -11.47 -19.65
CA ARG A 35 1.26 -12.66 -18.97
C ARG A 35 -0.24 -12.57 -18.67
N VAL A 36 -0.78 -11.36 -18.49
CA VAL A 36 -2.21 -11.12 -18.24
C VAL A 36 -2.98 -11.12 -19.56
N ARG A 37 -2.34 -10.69 -20.65
CA ARG A 37 -2.94 -10.66 -21.99
C ARG A 37 -3.12 -12.07 -22.56
N TRP A 38 -2.20 -12.98 -22.22
CA TRP A 38 -2.32 -14.39 -22.57
C TRP A 38 -3.57 -14.99 -21.94
N ASN A 39 -4.34 -15.72 -22.76
CA ASN A 39 -5.59 -16.39 -22.37
C ASN A 39 -6.71 -15.47 -21.86
N PHE A 40 -6.53 -14.14 -21.87
CA PHE A 40 -7.59 -13.23 -21.43
C PHE A 40 -8.82 -13.35 -22.34
N GLN A 41 -8.62 -13.60 -23.63
CA GLN A 41 -9.70 -13.82 -24.59
C GLN A 41 -10.57 -15.03 -24.21
N ASP A 42 -10.02 -16.05 -23.52
CA ASP A 42 -10.78 -17.22 -23.07
C ASP A 42 -11.71 -16.89 -21.89
N LEU A 43 -11.46 -15.77 -21.20
CA LEU A 43 -12.27 -15.26 -20.08
C LEU A 43 -13.40 -14.32 -20.53
N VAL A 44 -13.42 -13.97 -21.82
CA VAL A 44 -14.33 -12.98 -22.40
C VAL A 44 -15.28 -13.67 -23.36
N ALA A 45 -16.57 -13.32 -23.32
CA ALA A 45 -17.52 -13.86 -24.28
C ALA A 45 -17.15 -13.43 -25.72
N ALA A 46 -17.29 -14.34 -26.69
CA ALA A 46 -16.90 -14.07 -28.09
C ALA A 46 -17.64 -12.87 -28.72
N GLN A 47 -18.84 -12.55 -28.23
CA GLN A 47 -19.67 -11.44 -28.68
C GLN A 47 -19.83 -10.41 -27.57
N GLY A 48 -19.91 -9.12 -27.93
CA GLY A 48 -20.16 -8.04 -26.98
C GLY A 48 -19.55 -6.70 -27.41
N PRO A 49 -19.69 -5.66 -26.56
CA PRO A 49 -19.31 -4.28 -26.87
C PRO A 49 -17.79 -4.01 -26.82
N GLY A 50 -16.98 -5.03 -26.53
CA GLY A 50 -15.52 -4.95 -26.36
C GLY A 50 -15.10 -4.63 -24.92
N VAL A 51 -13.84 -4.91 -24.61
CA VAL A 51 -13.24 -4.74 -23.28
C VAL A 51 -11.91 -3.98 -23.38
N LEU A 52 -11.74 -2.89 -22.65
CA LEU A 52 -10.44 -2.25 -22.44
C LEU A 52 -9.90 -2.66 -21.07
N VAL A 53 -8.78 -3.38 -21.05
CA VAL A 53 -8.09 -3.78 -19.83
C VAL A 53 -6.92 -2.83 -19.56
N SER A 54 -6.82 -2.32 -18.33
CA SER A 54 -5.76 -1.39 -17.91
C SER A 54 -5.43 -1.57 -16.43
N THR A 55 -4.22 -1.19 -16.01
CA THR A 55 -3.89 -0.99 -14.57
C THR A 55 -3.71 0.50 -14.22
N ASN A 56 -3.76 1.37 -15.22
CA ASN A 56 -3.55 2.80 -15.10
C ASN A 56 -4.85 3.59 -15.33
N GLU A 57 -5.47 4.06 -14.25
CA GLU A 57 -6.66 4.91 -14.31
C GLU A 57 -6.43 6.27 -14.98
N ALA A 58 -5.17 6.72 -15.07
CA ALA A 58 -4.80 7.97 -15.71
C ALA A 58 -4.59 7.85 -17.23
N ASP A 59 -4.58 6.64 -17.81
CA ASP A 59 -4.44 6.45 -19.26
C ASP A 59 -5.55 7.23 -20.00
N PRO A 60 -5.21 8.02 -21.05
CA PRO A 60 -6.19 8.82 -21.78
C PRO A 60 -7.39 8.02 -22.32
N ARG A 61 -7.17 6.78 -22.74
CA ARG A 61 -8.22 5.87 -23.25
C ARG A 61 -9.18 5.45 -22.13
N VAL A 62 -8.66 5.19 -20.94
CA VAL A 62 -9.46 4.87 -19.75
C VAL A 62 -10.29 6.10 -19.36
N ARG A 63 -9.63 7.26 -19.20
CA ARG A 63 -10.31 8.51 -18.82
C ARG A 63 -11.39 8.92 -19.80
N SER A 64 -11.13 8.79 -21.11
CA SER A 64 -12.11 9.14 -22.14
C SER A 64 -13.35 8.25 -22.07
N ARG A 65 -13.18 6.94 -21.85
CA ARG A 65 -14.30 5.98 -21.76
C ARG A 65 -15.11 6.14 -20.49
N VAL A 66 -14.44 6.31 -19.34
CA VAL A 66 -15.13 6.59 -18.06
C VAL A 66 -15.95 7.89 -18.15
N ARG A 67 -15.41 8.94 -18.77
CA ARG A 67 -16.15 10.20 -19.01
C ARG A 67 -17.35 10.03 -19.95
N ALA A 68 -17.28 9.09 -20.89
CA ALA A 68 -18.39 8.76 -21.78
C ALA A 68 -19.49 7.92 -21.08
N GLY A 69 -19.33 7.58 -19.80
CA GLY A 69 -20.29 6.78 -19.04
C GLY A 69 -20.23 5.29 -19.38
N GLU A 70 -19.13 4.82 -19.97
CA GLU A 70 -18.96 3.40 -20.26
C GLU A 70 -18.87 2.56 -18.97
N PRO A 71 -19.36 1.29 -18.98
CA PRO A 71 -19.27 0.42 -17.82
C PRO A 71 -17.82 0.26 -17.33
N LEU A 72 -17.60 0.53 -16.05
CA LEU A 72 -16.31 0.40 -15.38
C LEU A 72 -16.37 -0.68 -14.31
N ILE A 73 -15.50 -1.67 -14.42
CA ILE A 73 -15.26 -2.69 -13.41
C ILE A 73 -13.87 -2.42 -12.84
N VAL A 74 -13.80 -2.19 -11.53
CA VAL A 74 -12.55 -1.87 -10.83
C VAL A 74 -12.20 -3.04 -9.92
N ALA A 75 -10.94 -3.48 -9.95
CA ALA A 75 -10.46 -4.45 -8.98
C ALA A 75 -10.55 -3.88 -7.56
N GLU A 76 -11.26 -4.60 -6.69
CA GLU A 76 -11.53 -4.16 -5.31
C GLU A 76 -10.23 -3.91 -4.54
N SER A 77 -9.16 -4.65 -4.85
CA SER A 77 -7.84 -4.45 -4.26
C SER A 77 -7.28 -3.04 -4.47
N ARG A 78 -7.71 -2.32 -5.53
CA ARG A 78 -7.32 -0.92 -5.76
C ARG A 78 -7.92 0.04 -4.74
N ARG A 79 -9.00 -0.38 -4.07
CA ARG A 79 -9.68 0.41 -3.03
C ARG A 79 -9.06 0.21 -1.64
N GLU A 80 -8.04 -0.63 -1.53
CA GLU A 80 -7.32 -0.86 -0.28
C GLU A 80 -6.68 0.45 0.23
N PRO A 81 -7.07 0.97 1.42
CA PRO A 81 -6.67 2.30 1.88
C PRO A 81 -5.16 2.52 2.02
N VAL A 82 -4.39 1.52 2.46
CA VAL A 82 -2.93 1.66 2.61
C VAL A 82 -2.28 1.88 1.24
N HIS A 83 -2.70 1.13 0.23
CA HIS A 83 -2.23 1.34 -1.13
C HIS A 83 -2.66 2.69 -1.70
N GLN A 84 -3.88 3.13 -1.41
CA GLN A 84 -4.30 4.49 -1.78
C GLN A 84 -3.40 5.55 -1.16
N ALA A 85 -3.01 5.40 0.10
CA ALA A 85 -2.09 6.32 0.78
C ALA A 85 -0.70 6.33 0.13
N VAL A 86 -0.15 5.16 -0.22
CA VAL A 86 1.12 5.05 -0.95
C VAL A 86 1.03 5.76 -2.30
N ARG A 87 -0.02 5.49 -3.09
CA ARG A 87 -0.24 6.15 -4.38
C ARG A 87 -0.41 7.66 -4.27
N ALA A 88 -1.14 8.10 -3.24
CA ALA A 88 -1.33 9.53 -2.96
C ALA A 88 0.01 10.21 -2.66
N MET A 89 0.85 9.60 -1.83
CA MET A 89 2.20 10.10 -1.54
C MET A 89 3.06 10.16 -2.81
N THR A 90 3.15 9.08 -3.58
CA THR A 90 3.91 9.06 -4.84
C THR A 90 3.44 10.15 -5.79
N ARG A 91 2.12 10.37 -5.88
CA ARG A 91 1.54 11.43 -6.72
C ARG A 91 1.83 12.82 -6.19
N ALA A 92 1.64 13.07 -4.90
CA ALA A 92 1.92 14.35 -4.25
C ALA A 92 3.37 14.75 -4.49
N CYS A 93 4.28 13.80 -4.27
CA CYS A 93 5.70 13.99 -4.41
C CYS A 93 6.14 14.10 -5.90
N SER A 94 5.30 13.71 -6.86
CA SER A 94 5.54 13.85 -8.31
C SER A 94 4.93 15.13 -8.91
N MET A 95 3.95 15.73 -8.25
CA MET A 95 3.19 16.88 -8.76
C MET A 95 3.38 18.16 -7.94
N GLY A 96 3.67 18.03 -6.65
CA GLY A 96 3.80 19.12 -5.70
C GLY A 96 5.27 19.52 -5.50
N GLU A 97 5.53 20.82 -5.61
CA GLU A 97 6.87 21.39 -5.47
C GLU A 97 7.43 21.20 -4.06
N TRP A 98 6.59 21.40 -3.03
CA TRP A 98 7.00 21.27 -1.64
C TRP A 98 7.31 19.82 -1.27
N GLU A 99 6.44 18.88 -1.64
CA GLU A 99 6.59 17.45 -1.38
C GLU A 99 7.83 16.89 -2.08
N ALA A 100 8.05 17.29 -3.35
CA ALA A 100 9.22 16.88 -4.12
C ALA A 100 10.55 17.41 -3.55
N ALA A 101 10.52 18.58 -2.89
CA ALA A 101 11.71 19.20 -2.29
C ALA A 101 12.10 18.58 -0.93
N GLN A 102 11.27 17.72 -0.33
CA GLN A 102 11.56 17.16 0.98
C GLN A 102 12.72 16.16 0.97
N THR A 103 13.44 16.14 2.09
CA THR A 103 14.51 15.20 2.39
C THR A 103 14.24 14.55 3.74
N HIS A 104 14.91 13.43 4.05
CA HIS A 104 14.80 12.84 5.38
C HIS A 104 15.10 13.85 6.50
N ARG A 105 16.08 14.74 6.28
CA ARG A 105 16.50 15.71 7.29
C ARG A 105 15.50 16.87 7.43
N SER A 106 14.95 17.38 6.33
CA SER A 106 13.99 18.49 6.38
C SER A 106 12.67 18.10 7.04
N LEU A 107 12.33 16.80 7.04
CA LEU A 107 11.12 16.26 7.64
C LEU A 107 11.22 15.99 9.15
N LEU A 108 12.43 15.93 9.72
CA LEU A 108 12.61 15.62 11.15
C LEU A 108 11.86 16.56 12.11
N PRO A 109 11.80 17.88 11.88
CA PRO A 109 11.01 18.77 12.74
C PRO A 109 9.52 18.42 12.71
N TYR A 110 8.96 18.18 11.52
CA TYR A 110 7.56 17.78 11.35
C TYR A 110 7.29 16.45 12.06
N LEU A 111 8.12 15.43 11.85
CA LEU A 111 7.95 14.16 12.57
C LEU A 111 8.02 14.30 14.10
N ALA A 112 8.85 15.22 14.61
CA ALA A 112 8.89 15.47 16.05
C ALA A 112 7.61 16.17 16.56
N GLU A 113 7.05 17.07 15.76
CA GLU A 113 5.77 17.74 16.01
C GLU A 113 4.62 16.71 16.02
N GLU A 114 4.43 15.95 14.95
CA GLU A 114 3.34 14.93 14.86
C GLU A 114 3.44 13.89 15.99
N ALA A 115 4.66 13.49 16.37
CA ALA A 115 4.86 12.55 17.47
C ALA A 115 4.48 13.15 18.84
N GLN A 116 4.69 14.46 19.02
CA GLN A 116 4.29 15.17 20.23
C GLN A 116 2.78 15.41 20.24
N GLU A 117 2.18 15.81 19.12
CA GLU A 117 0.73 16.00 18.99
C GLU A 117 -0.03 14.69 19.26
N PHE A 118 0.44 13.57 18.71
CA PHE A 118 -0.08 12.25 19.07
C PHE A 118 0.01 11.97 20.58
N ALA A 119 1.16 12.25 21.20
CA ALA A 119 1.34 12.03 22.64
C ALA A 119 0.38 12.91 23.48
N ASP A 120 0.18 14.16 23.06
CA ASP A 120 -0.73 15.10 23.72
C ASP A 120 -2.20 14.63 23.57
N GLN A 121 -2.59 14.12 22.40
CA GLN A 121 -3.93 13.54 22.20
C GLN A 121 -4.16 12.28 23.03
N VAL A 122 -3.14 11.45 23.26
CA VAL A 122 -3.25 10.30 24.17
C VAL A 122 -3.57 10.76 25.60
N VAL A 123 -2.88 11.79 26.10
CA VAL A 123 -3.13 12.34 27.44
C VAL A 123 -4.53 12.95 27.54
N ALA A 124 -4.98 13.66 26.50
CA ALA A 124 -6.33 14.22 26.47
C ALA A 124 -7.40 13.11 26.40
N TRP A 125 -7.16 12.07 25.60
CA TRP A 125 -8.06 10.94 25.44
C TRP A 125 -8.34 10.18 26.74
N GLU A 126 -7.33 9.99 27.60
CA GLU A 126 -7.51 9.35 28.92
C GLU A 126 -8.47 10.12 29.85
N GLN A 127 -8.71 11.41 29.59
CA GLN A 127 -9.53 12.27 30.45
C GLN A 127 -11.00 12.41 29.99
N ASP A 128 -11.27 12.46 28.68
CA ASP A 128 -12.59 12.36 27.99
C ASP A 128 -12.41 12.72 26.49
N GLY A 129 -11.30 12.31 25.87
CA GLY A 129 -10.93 12.85 24.54
C GLY A 129 -11.55 12.12 23.35
N ASP A 130 -11.32 12.69 22.16
CA ASP A 130 -11.95 12.25 20.91
C ASP A 130 -11.11 11.17 20.20
N GLU A 131 -11.69 9.98 20.04
CA GLU A 131 -11.12 8.88 19.23
C GLU A 131 -10.72 9.31 17.82
N ARG A 132 -11.45 10.27 17.23
CA ARG A 132 -11.15 10.79 15.89
C ARG A 132 -9.91 11.66 15.89
N ALA A 133 -9.64 12.38 16.99
CA ALA A 133 -8.41 13.15 17.13
C ALA A 133 -7.21 12.19 17.19
N LEU A 134 -7.27 11.16 18.04
CA LEU A 134 -6.23 10.11 18.08
C LEU A 134 -5.97 9.46 16.72
N LEU A 135 -7.04 9.10 16.01
CA LEU A 135 -6.94 8.53 14.66
C LEU A 135 -6.29 9.50 13.67
N GLY A 136 -6.58 10.80 13.79
CA GLY A 136 -6.00 11.87 12.98
C GLY A 136 -4.48 11.92 13.14
N GLU A 137 -4.00 12.07 14.37
CA GLU A 137 -2.56 12.16 14.67
C GLU A 137 -1.79 10.90 14.26
N LEU A 138 -2.38 9.71 14.41
CA LEU A 138 -1.79 8.47 13.90
C LEU A 138 -1.67 8.48 12.36
N GLY A 139 -2.61 9.14 11.69
CA GLY A 139 -2.55 9.41 10.25
C GLY A 139 -1.39 10.34 9.88
N ASP A 140 -1.13 11.37 10.67
CA ASP A 140 -0.04 12.32 10.43
C ASP A 140 1.35 11.70 10.74
N VAL A 141 1.45 10.84 11.75
CA VAL A 141 2.64 9.99 11.94
C VAL A 141 2.84 9.04 10.75
N LEU A 142 1.76 8.44 10.21
CA LEU A 142 1.85 7.61 9.00
C LEU A 142 2.27 8.42 7.78
N LEU A 143 1.83 9.68 7.64
CA LEU A 143 2.25 10.60 6.58
C LEU A 143 3.78 10.76 6.57
N GLN A 144 4.40 10.92 7.73
CA GLN A 144 5.85 11.02 7.85
C GLN A 144 6.58 9.73 7.43
N VAL A 145 6.03 8.56 7.81
CA VAL A 145 6.55 7.25 7.36
C VAL A 145 6.48 7.13 5.84
N LEU A 146 5.35 7.52 5.22
CA LEU A 146 5.16 7.49 3.78
C LEU A 146 6.12 8.43 3.04
N PHE A 147 6.36 9.63 3.56
CA PHE A 147 7.35 10.54 2.99
C PHE A 147 8.75 9.93 2.97
N HIS A 148 9.19 9.35 4.09
CA HIS A 148 10.51 8.73 4.16
C HIS A 148 10.62 7.51 3.23
N ALA A 149 9.56 6.72 3.12
CA ALA A 149 9.48 5.60 2.19
C ALA A 149 9.57 6.07 0.72
N GLU A 150 8.84 7.10 0.32
CA GLU A 150 8.85 7.66 -1.04
C GLU A 150 10.23 8.29 -1.38
N ILE A 151 10.86 9.00 -0.44
CA ILE A 151 12.21 9.55 -0.61
C ILE A 151 13.25 8.43 -0.81
N ALA A 152 13.10 7.30 -0.11
CA ALA A 152 13.94 6.13 -0.31
C ALA A 152 13.66 5.44 -1.65
N ALA A 153 12.40 5.32 -2.05
CA ALA A 153 11.96 4.65 -3.26
C ALA A 153 12.51 5.34 -4.51
N ARG A 154 12.47 6.68 -4.55
CA ARG A 154 13.03 7.51 -5.65
C ARG A 154 14.52 7.31 -5.90
N ARG A 155 15.25 6.89 -4.87
CA ARG A 155 16.69 6.60 -4.95
C ARG A 155 16.97 5.12 -5.20
N GLY A 156 15.93 4.29 -5.38
CA GLY A 156 16.05 2.85 -5.55
C GLY A 156 16.54 2.11 -4.30
N ALA A 157 16.38 2.69 -3.11
CA ALA A 157 16.87 2.09 -1.86
C ALA A 157 15.87 1.10 -1.25
N PHE A 158 14.68 1.59 -0.87
CA PHE A 158 13.57 0.80 -0.35
C PHE A 158 12.28 1.60 -0.49
N ASP A 159 11.13 0.94 -0.42
CA ASP A 159 9.80 1.56 -0.47
C ASP A 159 8.99 1.25 0.80
N PHE A 160 7.71 1.61 0.81
CA PHE A 160 6.83 1.37 1.95
C PHE A 160 6.62 -0.14 2.21
N GLN A 161 6.64 -0.97 1.17
CA GLN A 161 6.52 -2.42 1.33
C GLN A 161 7.74 -2.97 2.08
N ALA A 162 8.94 -2.54 1.73
CA ALA A 162 10.15 -2.91 2.44
C ALA A 162 10.15 -2.43 3.92
N VAL A 163 9.54 -1.28 4.22
CA VAL A 163 9.33 -0.83 5.62
C VAL A 163 8.42 -1.80 6.38
N ALA A 164 7.31 -2.22 5.78
CA ALA A 164 6.40 -3.20 6.38
C ALA A 164 7.04 -4.58 6.54
N GLU A 165 7.80 -5.05 5.54
CA GLU A 165 8.55 -6.31 5.59
C GLU A 165 9.59 -6.28 6.73
N SER A 166 10.35 -5.19 6.86
CA SER A 166 11.31 -4.99 7.95
C SER A 166 10.65 -5.06 9.34
N PHE A 167 9.43 -4.54 9.48
CA PHE A 167 8.65 -4.69 10.71
C PHE A 167 8.25 -6.15 10.97
N VAL A 168 7.72 -6.85 9.97
CA VAL A 168 7.32 -8.25 10.09
C VAL A 168 8.52 -9.15 10.42
N ASP A 169 9.65 -8.99 9.74
CA ASP A 169 10.86 -9.78 9.98
C ASP A 169 11.41 -9.57 11.40
N LYS A 170 11.36 -8.32 11.88
CA LYS A 170 11.70 -8.00 13.27
C LYS A 170 10.79 -8.74 14.26
N LEU A 171 9.48 -8.80 14.00
CA LEU A 171 8.57 -9.55 14.85
C LEU A 171 8.78 -11.07 14.73
N ARG A 172 9.08 -11.61 13.55
CA ARG A 172 9.44 -13.03 13.39
C ARG A 172 10.68 -13.40 14.20
N SER A 173 11.66 -12.49 14.26
CA SER A 173 12.90 -12.65 15.03
C SER A 173 12.67 -12.55 16.55
N ARG A 174 11.92 -11.54 17.00
CA ARG A 174 11.84 -11.16 18.42
C ARG A 174 10.60 -11.69 19.15
N SER A 175 9.57 -12.06 18.39
CA SER A 175 8.27 -12.56 18.89
C SER A 175 7.78 -13.73 18.02
N PRO A 176 8.54 -14.84 17.92
CA PRO A 176 8.23 -15.94 17.00
C PRO A 176 6.87 -16.62 17.26
N TYR A 177 6.36 -16.54 18.49
CA TYR A 177 5.05 -17.06 18.87
C TYR A 177 3.89 -16.43 18.09
N LEU A 178 4.10 -15.27 17.46
CA LEU A 178 3.11 -14.66 16.56
C LEU A 178 2.97 -15.41 15.23
N PHE A 179 3.91 -16.32 14.90
CA PHE A 179 4.03 -16.93 13.56
C PHE A 179 4.20 -18.45 13.57
N ASP A 180 4.36 -19.09 14.73
CA ASP A 180 4.64 -20.53 14.86
C ASP A 180 3.41 -21.40 15.15
N GLY A 181 2.20 -20.81 15.09
CA GLY A 181 0.95 -21.50 15.38
C GLY A 181 0.58 -21.54 16.87
N SER A 182 1.30 -20.82 17.73
CA SER A 182 0.88 -20.60 19.11
C SER A 182 -0.50 -19.94 19.19
N THR A 183 -1.36 -20.46 20.05
CA THR A 183 -2.75 -19.99 20.21
C THR A 183 -3.05 -19.42 21.61
N GLY A 184 -2.11 -19.56 22.55
CA GLY A 184 -2.25 -19.12 23.94
C GLY A 184 -1.61 -17.76 24.22
N VAL A 185 -2.02 -17.13 25.32
CA VAL A 185 -1.38 -15.91 25.82
C VAL A 185 0.04 -16.23 26.28
N VAL A 186 1.01 -15.51 25.72
CA VAL A 186 2.42 -15.62 26.12
C VAL A 186 2.69 -14.68 27.30
N PRO A 187 3.20 -15.17 28.45
CA PRO A 187 3.51 -14.32 29.60
C PRO A 187 4.53 -13.23 29.27
N ALA A 188 4.38 -12.03 29.85
CA ALA A 188 5.24 -10.88 29.58
C ALA A 188 6.75 -11.18 29.78
N GLN A 189 7.11 -11.93 30.81
CA GLN A 189 8.50 -12.35 31.07
C GLN A 189 9.08 -13.17 29.91
N GLU A 190 8.27 -14.04 29.30
CA GLU A 190 8.70 -14.82 28.14
C GLU A 190 8.83 -13.92 26.90
N GLN A 191 7.91 -12.96 26.71
CA GLN A 191 8.01 -11.97 25.63
C GLN A 191 9.31 -11.16 25.74
N GLU A 192 9.65 -10.67 26.94
CA GLU A 192 10.90 -9.93 27.19
C GLU A 192 12.13 -10.78 26.90
N ARG A 193 12.13 -12.05 27.34
CA ARG A 193 13.22 -13.00 27.10
C ARG A 193 13.43 -13.26 25.61
N LEU A 194 12.34 -13.51 24.87
CA LEU A 194 12.37 -13.72 23.43
C LEU A 194 12.85 -12.47 22.70
N TRP A 195 12.38 -11.30 23.11
CA TRP A 195 12.76 -10.01 22.52
C TRP A 195 14.25 -9.71 22.69
N ALA A 196 14.79 -9.91 23.90
CA ALA A 196 16.22 -9.77 24.18
C ALA A 196 17.06 -10.76 23.36
N LYS A 197 16.60 -12.01 23.25
CA LYS A 197 17.26 -13.05 22.43
C LYS A 197 17.27 -12.68 20.94
N GLY A 198 16.16 -12.19 20.39
CA GLY A 198 16.07 -11.75 18.99
C GLY A 198 16.99 -10.56 18.70
N LYS A 199 16.97 -9.53 19.56
CA LYS A 199 17.89 -8.37 19.47
C LYS A 199 19.36 -8.79 19.47
N ALA A 200 19.74 -9.78 20.28
CA ALA A 200 21.12 -10.25 20.34
C ALA A 200 21.58 -10.93 19.04
N ARG A 201 20.69 -11.68 18.36
CA ARG A 201 21.00 -12.31 17.07
C ARG A 201 21.21 -11.27 15.96
N GLU A 202 20.38 -10.24 15.92
CA GLU A 202 20.47 -9.17 14.91
C GLU A 202 21.78 -8.39 15.01
N ARG A 203 22.29 -8.17 16.23
CA ARG A 203 23.60 -7.51 16.45
C ARG A 203 24.80 -8.34 15.96
N GLN A 204 24.63 -9.65 15.79
CA GLN A 204 25.68 -10.56 15.32
C GLN A 204 25.68 -10.71 13.78
N ILE A 205 24.62 -10.24 13.11
CA ILE A 205 24.55 -10.18 11.66
C ILE A 205 25.14 -8.82 11.25
N PRO A 206 26.25 -8.75 10.49
CA PRO A 206 26.77 -7.48 9.99
C PRO A 206 25.67 -6.78 9.18
N PRO A 207 25.53 -5.44 9.25
CA PRO A 207 24.60 -4.74 8.37
C PRO A 207 24.93 -5.11 6.93
N GLY A 208 23.94 -5.65 6.21
CA GLY A 208 24.08 -6.13 4.84
C GLY A 208 24.69 -5.04 3.95
N ARG A 209 25.69 -5.44 3.14
CA ARG A 209 26.25 -4.62 2.06
C ARG A 209 25.29 -4.51 0.90
#